data_AF-A0A660RIQ4-F1
#
_entry.id   AF-A0A660RIQ4-F1
#
_cell.length_a   1.000
_cell.length_b   1.000
_cell.length_c   1.000
_cell.angle_alpha   90.00
_cell.angle_beta   90.00
_cell.angle_gamma   90.00
#
_symmetry.space_group_name_H-M   'P 1'
#
loop_
_entity.id
_entity.type
_entity.pdbx_description
1 polymer ?
#
loop_
_entity_poly.entity_id
_entity_poly.type
_entity_poly.pdbx_seq_one_letter_code
_entity_poly.pdbx_strand_id
1 'polypeptide(L)'
;MILKFTLKSFVHLFKSLGQNEYRDFILHSFQVAKISSLITKRLGFTNWGKVYLLGLLHDVGFLLRDLKDTTQHILLESLDTERTIERYDLRNIHPAISYLLLKNTKFFGEEELAIVLYHHENLDGGSAIEPFMTIFRLADSISRNLTKIRRFDDYATVLPEVWRKVKVRRNVPESVKKITLEILEDYTLVEQLLDDNPHFEIFSGFFDQVIDIDTFIEFVKIISLILGTRSIFTRNHLSLVARTSEAIARSMLGTLDGKVMKL
;
A
#
# COMPACT_ATOMS: atom_id res chain seq x y z
N MET A 1 -27.37 15.96 3.89
CA MET A 1 -26.38 14.92 4.20
C MET A 1 -25.02 15.46 3.78
N ILE A 2 -24.09 15.70 4.71
CA ILE A 2 -22.74 16.18 4.35
C ILE A 2 -21.96 14.97 3.86
N LEU A 3 -21.51 15.00 2.61
CA LEU A 3 -20.69 13.94 2.03
C LEU A 3 -19.37 13.85 2.83
N LYS A 4 -19.09 12.67 3.42
CA LYS A 4 -17.87 12.43 4.21
C LYS A 4 -16.98 11.46 3.45
N PHE A 5 -15.75 11.87 3.17
CA PHE A 5 -14.72 10.99 2.63
C PHE A 5 -13.92 10.40 3.77
N THR A 6 -13.77 9.08 3.78
CA THR A 6 -13.02 8.37 4.82
C THR A 6 -11.92 7.53 4.19
N LEU A 7 -10.89 7.24 4.96
CA LEU A 7 -9.85 6.29 4.55
C LEU A 7 -10.45 4.90 4.32
N LYS A 8 -11.51 4.54 5.05
CA LYS A 8 -12.29 3.32 4.83
C LYS A 8 -12.81 3.21 3.39
N SER A 9 -13.36 4.29 2.84
CA SER A 9 -13.85 4.34 1.45
C SER A 9 -12.72 4.12 0.45
N PHE A 10 -11.55 4.71 0.68
CA PHE A 10 -10.37 4.49 -0.16
C PHE A 10 -9.90 3.03 -0.11
N VAL A 11 -9.80 2.44 1.08
CA VAL A 11 -9.38 1.03 1.22
C VAL A 11 -10.34 0.08 0.49
N HIS A 12 -11.65 0.33 0.55
CA HIS A 12 -12.62 -0.44 -0.23
C HIS A 12 -12.46 -0.26 -1.74
N LEU A 13 -12.20 0.96 -2.21
CA LEU A 13 -11.93 1.23 -3.62
C LEU A 13 -10.64 0.52 -4.08
N PHE A 14 -9.59 0.57 -3.28
CA PHE A 14 -8.34 -0.15 -3.56
C PHE A 14 -8.56 -1.67 -3.64
N LYS A 15 -9.34 -2.24 -2.70
CA LYS A 15 -9.73 -3.66 -2.74
C LYS A 15 -10.43 -4.03 -4.05
N SER A 16 -11.27 -3.15 -4.60
CA SER A 16 -12.00 -3.41 -5.84
C SER A 16 -11.09 -3.62 -7.07
N LEU A 17 -9.82 -3.20 -7.00
CA LEU A 17 -8.81 -3.51 -8.01
C LEU A 17 -8.46 -5.00 -8.07
N GLY A 18 -8.73 -5.77 -7.01
CA GLY A 18 -8.34 -7.18 -6.82
C GLY A 18 -9.11 -8.18 -7.70
N GLN A 19 -9.38 -7.79 -8.94
CA GLN A 19 -10.04 -8.61 -9.95
C GLN A 19 -9.03 -9.04 -11.00
N ASN A 20 -9.25 -10.22 -11.60
CA ASN A 20 -8.45 -10.75 -12.70
C ASN A 20 -6.94 -10.75 -12.39
N GLU A 21 -6.14 -10.08 -13.22
CA GLU A 21 -4.67 -10.06 -13.16
C GLU A 21 -4.07 -9.39 -11.92
N TYR A 22 -4.85 -8.60 -11.17
CA TYR A 22 -4.38 -7.90 -9.96
C TYR A 22 -4.79 -8.59 -8.66
N ARG A 23 -5.48 -9.73 -8.72
CA ARG A 23 -5.92 -10.45 -7.52
C ARG A 23 -4.79 -10.74 -6.56
N ASP A 24 -3.69 -11.33 -7.03
CA ASP A 24 -2.55 -11.71 -6.19
C ASP A 24 -1.80 -10.50 -5.65
N PHE A 25 -1.70 -9.42 -6.46
CA PHE A 25 -1.12 -8.15 -6.03
C PHE A 25 -1.91 -7.53 -4.87
N ILE A 26 -3.23 -7.43 -5.01
CA ILE A 26 -4.09 -6.85 -3.98
C ILE A 26 -4.09 -7.72 -2.72
N LEU A 27 -4.16 -9.04 -2.86
CA LEU A 27 -4.03 -9.96 -1.73
C LEU A 27 -2.72 -9.73 -0.97
N HIS A 28 -1.58 -9.68 -1.69
CA HIS A 28 -0.27 -9.41 -1.11
C HIS A 28 -0.23 -8.06 -0.38
N SER A 29 -0.70 -6.98 -1.02
CA SER A 29 -0.78 -5.65 -0.42
C SER A 29 -1.58 -5.65 0.89
N PHE A 30 -2.74 -6.33 0.94
CA PHE A 30 -3.54 -6.42 2.17
C PHE A 30 -2.85 -7.24 3.26
N GLN A 31 -2.20 -8.36 2.90
CA GLN A 31 -1.44 -9.14 3.86
C GLN A 31 -0.30 -8.33 4.48
N VAL A 32 0.50 -7.63 3.66
CA VAL A 32 1.59 -6.77 4.14
C VAL A 32 1.06 -5.64 5.01
N ALA A 33 -0.01 -4.96 4.57
CA ALA A 33 -0.68 -3.91 5.34
C ALA A 33 -1.12 -4.37 6.73
N LYS A 34 -1.84 -5.49 6.79
CA LYS A 34 -2.38 -6.02 8.03
C LYS A 34 -1.27 -6.50 8.97
N ILE A 35 -0.30 -7.27 8.47
CA ILE A 35 0.81 -7.80 9.29
C ILE A 35 1.68 -6.65 9.83
N SER A 36 2.12 -5.73 8.96
CA SER A 36 2.99 -4.62 9.37
C SER A 36 2.28 -3.70 10.38
N SER A 37 1.04 -3.32 10.10
CA SER A 37 0.24 -2.48 10.99
C SER A 37 0.01 -3.13 12.34
N LEU A 38 -0.31 -4.43 12.38
CA LEU A 38 -0.57 -5.13 13.63
C LEU A 38 0.68 -5.24 14.50
N ILE A 39 1.84 -5.54 13.89
CA ILE A 39 3.12 -5.55 14.61
C ILE A 39 3.42 -4.15 15.17
N THR A 40 3.30 -3.11 14.35
CA THR A 40 3.50 -1.72 14.78
C THR A 40 2.54 -1.32 15.92
N LYS A 41 1.26 -1.70 15.83
CA LYS A 41 0.24 -1.44 16.86
C LYS A 41 0.58 -2.15 18.17
N ARG A 42 0.99 -3.42 18.13
CA ARG A 42 1.38 -4.21 19.32
C ARG A 42 2.69 -3.73 19.96
N LEU A 43 3.57 -3.08 19.19
CA LEU A 43 4.76 -2.39 19.70
C LEU A 43 4.43 -1.04 20.38
N GLY A 44 3.18 -0.58 20.29
CA GLY A 44 2.73 0.65 20.94
C GLY A 44 2.92 1.94 20.13
N PHE A 45 3.36 1.84 18.87
CA PHE A 45 3.47 3.02 18.00
C PHE A 45 2.09 3.51 17.58
N THR A 46 1.88 4.83 17.55
CA THR A 46 0.58 5.46 17.24
C THR A 46 0.31 5.58 15.73
N ASN A 47 1.35 5.54 14.90
CA ASN A 47 1.27 5.67 13.44
C ASN A 47 0.90 4.35 12.71
N TRP A 48 0.46 3.32 13.44
CA TRP A 48 0.12 2.00 12.88
C TRP A 48 -0.88 2.06 11.72
N GLY A 49 -1.81 3.02 11.74
CA GLY A 49 -2.80 3.17 10.67
C GLY A 49 -2.21 3.72 9.38
N LYS A 50 -1.23 4.62 9.47
CA LYS A 50 -0.46 5.06 8.32
C LYS A 50 0.41 3.93 7.78
N VAL A 51 1.04 3.14 8.66
CA VAL A 51 1.77 1.92 8.28
C VAL A 51 0.88 0.95 7.50
N TYR A 52 -0.39 0.80 7.88
CA TYR A 52 -1.33 -0.01 7.10
C TYR A 52 -1.47 0.52 5.67
N LEU A 53 -1.71 1.81 5.50
CA LEU A 53 -1.88 2.42 4.17
C LEU A 53 -0.59 2.33 3.34
N LEU A 54 0.57 2.55 3.97
CA LEU A 54 1.87 2.35 3.32
C LEU A 54 2.04 0.90 2.90
N GLY A 55 1.63 -0.07 3.73
CA GLY A 55 1.65 -1.50 3.37
C GLY A 55 0.74 -1.84 2.20
N LEU A 56 -0.42 -1.20 2.07
CA LEU A 56 -1.26 -1.36 0.88
C LEU A 56 -0.58 -0.84 -0.38
N LEU A 57 0.12 0.30 -0.24
CA LEU A 57 0.59 1.09 -1.37
C LEU A 57 2.08 0.93 -1.70
N HIS A 58 2.83 0.15 -0.92
CA HIS A 58 4.29 0.06 -1.04
C HIS A 58 4.75 -0.39 -2.43
N ASP A 59 3.96 -1.26 -3.06
CA ASP A 59 4.31 -1.94 -4.31
C ASP A 59 3.49 -1.46 -5.53
N VAL A 60 2.70 -0.39 -5.40
CA VAL A 60 1.87 0.12 -6.54
C VAL A 60 2.71 0.50 -7.76
N GLY A 61 3.98 0.86 -7.54
CA GLY A 61 4.94 1.12 -8.60
C GLY A 61 5.17 -0.08 -9.54
N PHE A 62 4.95 -1.32 -9.08
CA PHE A 62 5.01 -2.50 -9.97
C PHE A 62 3.99 -2.43 -11.10
N LEU A 63 2.81 -1.87 -10.85
CA LEU A 63 1.72 -1.77 -11.83
C LEU A 63 2.02 -0.75 -12.95
N LEU A 64 3.06 0.07 -12.76
CA LEU A 64 3.47 1.11 -13.69
C LEU A 64 4.81 0.83 -14.37
N ARG A 65 5.66 0.00 -13.75
CA ARG A 65 7.05 -0.28 -14.17
C ARG A 65 7.16 -0.67 -15.65
N ASP A 66 6.23 -1.48 -16.16
CA ASP A 66 6.33 -2.04 -17.51
C ASP A 66 5.88 -1.04 -18.60
N LEU A 67 5.45 0.16 -18.21
CA LEU A 67 5.07 1.26 -19.10
C LEU A 67 6.23 2.24 -19.20
N LYS A 68 7.18 1.95 -20.10
CA LYS A 68 8.41 2.74 -20.27
C LYS A 68 8.14 4.25 -20.33
N ASP A 69 7.19 4.69 -21.16
CA ASP A 69 6.89 6.12 -21.32
C ASP A 69 6.29 6.74 -20.04
N THR A 70 5.38 6.04 -19.38
CA THR A 70 4.73 6.55 -18.14
C THR A 70 5.70 6.56 -16.97
N THR A 71 6.52 5.51 -16.85
CA THR A 71 7.60 5.44 -15.86
C THR A 71 8.62 6.56 -16.09
N GLN A 72 9.03 6.80 -17.33
CA GLN A 72 9.97 7.87 -17.67
C GLN A 72 9.40 9.25 -17.36
N HIS A 73 8.11 9.52 -17.66
CA HIS A 73 7.47 10.78 -17.29
C HIS A 73 7.39 11.00 -15.77
N ILE A 74 6.96 9.99 -15.00
CA ILE A 74 6.89 10.09 -13.52
C ILE A 74 8.27 10.39 -12.93
N LEU A 75 9.31 9.76 -13.47
CA LEU A 75 10.68 9.97 -13.01
C LEU A 75 11.21 11.36 -13.40
N LEU A 76 10.98 11.82 -14.65
CA LEU A 76 11.42 13.12 -15.16
C LEU A 76 10.76 14.31 -14.47
N GLU A 77 9.51 14.18 -14.02
CA GLU A 77 8.82 15.25 -13.27
C GLU A 77 9.32 15.39 -11.82
N SER A 78 10.09 14.42 -11.31
CA SER A 78 10.74 14.54 -10.00
C SER A 78 12.08 15.29 -10.15
N LEU A 79 12.17 16.50 -9.60
CA LEU A 79 13.34 17.41 -9.68
C LEU A 79 14.66 16.90 -9.03
N ASP A 80 14.79 15.60 -8.77
CA ASP A 80 15.97 14.97 -8.16
C ASP A 80 16.30 13.63 -8.86
N THR A 81 16.16 13.67 -10.19
CA THR A 81 16.03 12.52 -11.09
C THR A 81 17.32 11.70 -11.21
N GLU A 82 18.48 12.34 -11.23
CA GLU A 82 19.76 11.64 -11.46
C GLU A 82 20.15 10.76 -10.27
N ARG A 83 20.05 11.25 -9.03
CA ARG A 83 20.41 10.46 -7.83
C ARG A 83 19.45 9.32 -7.53
N THR A 84 18.18 9.47 -7.92
CA THR A 84 17.15 8.46 -7.71
C THR A 84 17.16 7.41 -8.81
N ILE A 85 17.49 7.73 -10.07
CA ILE A 85 17.52 6.73 -11.15
C ILE A 85 18.83 5.94 -11.18
N GLU A 86 19.97 6.55 -10.85
CA GLU A 86 21.28 5.87 -10.86
C GLU A 86 21.41 4.74 -9.82
N ARG A 87 20.57 4.72 -8.78
CA ARG A 87 20.62 3.74 -7.68
C ARG A 87 19.77 2.49 -7.90
N TYR A 88 18.78 2.52 -8.78
CA TYR A 88 17.83 1.40 -8.91
C TYR A 88 17.95 0.70 -10.26
N ASP A 89 18.38 -0.58 -10.22
CA ASP A 89 18.14 -1.53 -11.30
C ASP A 89 16.64 -1.51 -11.66
N LEU A 90 16.27 -1.65 -12.94
CA LEU A 90 14.88 -1.73 -13.41
C LEU A 90 14.04 -2.74 -12.60
N ARG A 91 14.69 -3.75 -12.00
CA ARG A 91 14.06 -4.73 -11.09
C ARG A 91 13.58 -4.14 -9.75
N ASN A 92 14.25 -3.12 -9.24
CA ASN A 92 14.01 -2.50 -7.94
C ASN A 92 13.50 -1.06 -8.03
N ILE A 93 13.02 -0.60 -9.19
CA ILE A 93 12.55 0.79 -9.35
C ILE A 93 11.15 1.04 -8.75
N HIS A 94 10.37 -0.01 -8.49
CA HIS A 94 9.00 0.10 -7.96
C HIS A 94 8.88 0.86 -6.62
N PRO A 95 9.80 0.76 -5.64
CA PRO A 95 9.73 1.55 -4.41
C PRO A 95 9.86 3.05 -4.70
N ALA A 96 10.72 3.42 -5.66
CA ALA A 96 10.89 4.80 -6.10
C ALA A 96 9.62 5.33 -6.79
N ILE A 97 9.02 4.53 -7.68
CA ILE A 97 7.75 4.89 -8.33
C ILE A 97 6.63 5.02 -7.28
N SER A 98 6.49 4.05 -6.38
CA SER A 98 5.51 4.11 -5.28
C SER A 98 5.74 5.36 -4.41
N TYR A 99 6.98 5.65 -4.03
CA TYR A 99 7.34 6.86 -3.30
C TYR A 99 6.90 8.13 -4.03
N LEU A 100 7.18 8.26 -5.33
CA LEU A 100 6.80 9.45 -6.11
C LEU A 100 5.28 9.62 -6.20
N LEU A 101 4.52 8.53 -6.32
CA LEU A 101 3.06 8.58 -6.29
C LEU A 101 2.54 9.04 -4.94
N LEU A 102 3.10 8.51 -3.85
CA LEU A 102 2.66 8.81 -2.49
C LEU A 102 3.11 10.19 -2.01
N LYS A 103 4.27 10.67 -2.46
CA LYS A 103 4.79 12.01 -2.16
C LYS A 103 3.86 13.12 -2.64
N ASN A 104 3.10 12.85 -3.70
CA ASN A 104 2.09 13.78 -4.21
C ASN A 104 0.80 13.80 -3.36
N THR A 105 0.67 12.89 -2.39
CA THR A 105 -0.38 12.99 -1.37
C THR A 105 0.15 13.83 -0.21
N LYS A 106 -0.61 14.81 0.26
CA LYS A 106 -0.23 15.61 1.45
C LYS A 106 -0.41 14.86 2.77
N PHE A 107 -0.79 13.58 2.70
CA PHE A 107 -1.17 12.75 3.83
C PHE A 107 0.04 12.13 4.56
N PHE A 108 1.11 11.83 3.83
CA PHE A 108 2.32 11.21 4.38
C PHE A 108 3.45 12.23 4.57
N GLY A 109 4.15 12.12 5.69
CA GLY A 109 5.39 12.84 5.97
C GLY A 109 6.63 12.14 5.39
N GLU A 110 7.78 12.80 5.47
CA GLU A 110 9.03 12.30 4.87
C GLU A 110 9.48 10.95 5.44
N GLU A 111 9.39 10.74 6.76
CA GLU A 111 9.73 9.47 7.39
C GLU A 111 8.85 8.31 6.90
N GLU A 112 7.56 8.57 6.72
CA GLU A 112 6.57 7.60 6.25
C GLU A 112 6.83 7.21 4.79
N LEU A 113 7.14 8.21 3.96
CA LEU A 113 7.49 8.00 2.56
C LEU A 113 8.84 7.28 2.41
N ALA A 114 9.80 7.54 3.30
CA ALA A 114 11.09 6.88 3.31
C ALA A 114 10.98 5.38 3.61
N ILE A 115 9.98 4.95 4.41
CA ILE A 115 9.70 3.52 4.61
C ILE A 115 9.40 2.86 3.26
N VAL A 116 8.55 3.48 2.42
CA VAL A 116 8.22 2.92 1.09
C VAL A 116 9.41 2.97 0.16
N LEU A 117 10.21 4.04 0.16
CA LEU A 117 11.36 4.13 -0.71
C LEU A 117 12.43 3.06 -0.39
N TYR A 118 12.68 2.81 0.88
CA TYR A 118 13.81 2.01 1.36
C TYR A 118 13.41 0.61 1.88
N HIS A 119 12.18 0.15 1.65
CA HIS A 119 11.72 -1.13 2.22
C HIS A 119 12.49 -2.37 1.73
N HIS A 120 13.29 -2.30 0.65
CA HIS A 120 14.21 -3.38 0.26
C HIS A 120 15.63 -3.22 0.81
N GLU A 121 15.99 -2.03 1.28
CA GLU A 121 17.36 -1.71 1.70
C GLU A 121 17.64 -2.19 3.13
N ASN A 122 18.91 -2.46 3.43
CA ASN A 122 19.41 -2.58 4.79
C ASN A 122 20.06 -1.25 5.15
N LEU A 123 19.32 -0.33 5.78
CA LEU A 123 19.94 0.87 6.34
C LEU A 123 20.72 0.48 7.60
N ASP A 124 21.92 1.05 7.76
CA ASP A 124 22.74 0.83 8.95
C ASP A 124 22.07 1.43 10.20
N GLY A 125 22.18 0.72 11.32
CA GLY A 125 21.39 0.93 12.52
C GLY A 125 21.59 2.31 13.14
N GLY A 126 20.54 3.14 13.10
CA GLY A 126 20.62 4.54 13.55
C GLY A 126 19.53 5.46 12.99
N SER A 127 18.79 5.03 11.97
CA SER A 127 17.67 5.80 11.43
C SER A 127 16.37 5.53 12.19
N ALA A 128 15.58 6.57 12.48
CA ALA A 128 14.29 6.46 13.16
C ALA A 128 13.27 5.56 12.42
N ILE A 129 13.44 5.38 11.10
CA ILE A 129 12.58 4.54 10.27
C ILE A 129 13.00 3.06 10.24
N GLU A 130 14.16 2.71 10.80
CA GLU A 130 14.72 1.34 10.81
C GLU A 130 13.76 0.28 11.35
N PRO A 131 13.04 0.50 12.47
CA PRO A 131 12.08 -0.47 12.97
C PRO A 131 10.98 -0.76 11.96
N PHE A 132 10.47 0.27 11.28
CA PHE A 132 9.39 0.14 10.30
C PHE A 132 9.84 -0.59 9.04
N MET A 133 11.00 -0.27 8.47
CA MET A 133 11.53 -1.00 7.32
C MET A 133 11.76 -2.49 7.66
N THR A 134 12.20 -2.77 8.88
CA THR A 134 12.36 -4.16 9.34
C THR A 134 11.03 -4.89 9.45
N ILE A 135 10.00 -4.21 9.97
CA ILE A 135 8.64 -4.73 10.02
C ILE A 135 8.10 -4.98 8.61
N PHE A 136 8.29 -4.06 7.67
CA PHE A 136 7.85 -4.22 6.27
C PHE A 136 8.53 -5.40 5.58
N ARG A 137 9.86 -5.52 5.66
CA ARG A 137 10.60 -6.66 5.09
C ARG A 137 10.20 -8.00 5.71
N LEU A 138 9.82 -7.97 6.98
CA LEU A 138 9.30 -9.15 7.66
C LEU A 138 7.91 -9.51 7.14
N ALA A 139 7.00 -8.53 7.07
CA ALA A 139 5.64 -8.68 6.58
C ALA A 139 5.58 -9.13 5.10
N ASP A 140 6.36 -8.50 4.22
CA ASP A 140 6.52 -8.88 2.81
C ASP A 140 6.99 -10.34 2.68
N SER A 141 8.05 -10.70 3.41
CA SER A 141 8.58 -12.06 3.40
C SER A 141 7.57 -13.08 3.93
N ILE A 142 6.83 -12.75 4.99
CA ILE A 142 5.78 -13.61 5.54
C ILE A 142 4.67 -13.80 4.51
N SER A 143 4.12 -12.71 3.98
CA SER A 143 3.05 -12.75 2.96
C SER A 143 3.45 -13.63 1.77
N ARG A 144 4.64 -13.43 1.19
CA ARG A 144 5.14 -14.25 0.06
C ARG A 144 5.32 -15.73 0.38
N ASN A 145 5.55 -16.10 1.64
CA ASN A 145 5.58 -17.51 2.02
C ASN A 145 4.18 -18.05 2.26
N LEU A 146 3.28 -17.24 2.81
CA LEU A 146 1.91 -17.67 3.11
C LEU A 146 1.03 -17.76 1.85
N THR A 147 1.38 -17.10 0.74
CA THR A 147 0.74 -17.36 -0.58
C THR A 147 0.94 -18.78 -1.08
N LYS A 148 1.82 -19.59 -0.47
CA LYS A 148 1.95 -21.02 -0.76
C LYS A 148 0.79 -21.85 -0.19
N ILE A 149 0.03 -21.31 0.75
CA ILE A 149 -1.16 -21.96 1.31
C ILE A 149 -2.27 -21.89 0.26
N ARG A 150 -2.62 -23.04 -0.32
CA ARG A 150 -3.69 -23.19 -1.30
C ARG A 150 -4.86 -24.00 -0.77
N ARG A 151 -4.62 -24.86 0.22
CA ARG A 151 -5.63 -25.68 0.90
C ARG A 151 -5.37 -25.70 2.41
N PHE A 152 -6.36 -26.14 3.18
CA PHE A 152 -6.28 -26.21 4.64
C PHE A 152 -5.05 -27.01 5.13
N ASP A 153 -4.71 -28.13 4.48
CA ASP A 153 -3.57 -28.97 4.88
C ASP A 153 -2.20 -28.26 4.75
N ASP A 154 -2.09 -27.26 3.87
CA ASP A 154 -0.82 -26.54 3.67
C ASP A 154 -0.44 -25.75 4.93
N TYR A 155 -1.40 -25.35 5.76
CA TYR A 155 -1.14 -24.64 7.01
C TYR A 155 -0.20 -25.43 7.94
N ALA A 156 -0.38 -26.75 8.03
CA ALA A 156 0.42 -27.62 8.90
C ALA A 156 1.90 -27.66 8.50
N THR A 157 2.23 -27.32 7.25
CA THR A 157 3.61 -27.31 6.75
C THR A 157 4.16 -25.89 6.65
N VAL A 158 3.38 -24.97 6.06
CA VAL A 158 3.85 -23.61 5.75
C VAL A 158 3.99 -22.76 7.01
N LEU A 159 3.04 -22.79 7.94
CA LEU A 159 3.14 -21.95 9.14
C LEU A 159 4.34 -22.29 10.02
N PRO A 160 4.62 -23.57 10.36
CA PRO A 160 5.82 -23.92 11.11
C PRO A 160 7.11 -23.51 10.39
N GLU A 161 7.16 -23.61 9.06
CA GLU A 161 8.31 -23.16 8.27
C GLU A 161 8.52 -21.65 8.38
N VAL A 162 7.45 -20.86 8.23
CA VAL A 162 7.47 -19.39 8.35
C VAL A 162 7.87 -19.00 9.77
N TRP A 163 7.24 -19.59 10.79
CA TRP A 163 7.58 -19.35 12.19
C TRP A 163 9.06 -19.61 12.48
N ARG A 164 9.60 -20.74 11.99
CA ARG A 164 11.03 -21.07 12.13
C ARG A 164 11.92 -20.03 11.44
N LYS A 165 11.55 -19.60 10.22
CA LYS A 165 12.30 -18.56 9.49
C LYS A 165 12.33 -17.24 10.24
N VAL A 166 11.20 -16.82 10.84
CA VAL A 166 11.13 -15.62 11.67
C VAL A 166 12.03 -15.76 12.91
N LYS A 167 11.93 -16.89 13.62
CA LYS A 167 12.69 -17.15 14.85
C LYS A 167 14.20 -17.07 14.67
N VAL A 168 14.73 -17.60 13.56
CA VAL A 168 16.18 -17.63 13.31
C VAL A 168 16.73 -16.37 12.63
N ARG A 169 15.88 -15.40 12.28
CA ARG A 169 16.28 -14.22 11.51
C ARG A 169 17.12 -13.27 12.38
N ARG A 170 18.41 -13.09 12.06
CA ARG A 170 19.32 -12.29 12.92
C ARG A 170 19.04 -10.79 12.88
N ASN A 171 18.66 -10.26 11.73
CA ASN A 171 18.51 -8.81 11.49
C ASN A 171 17.10 -8.29 11.81
N VAL A 172 16.45 -8.85 12.84
CA VAL A 172 15.13 -8.41 13.31
C VAL A 172 15.22 -8.20 14.82
N PRO A 173 14.82 -7.03 15.35
CA PRO A 173 14.78 -6.80 16.78
C PRO A 173 13.94 -7.85 17.51
N GLU A 174 14.37 -8.24 18.72
CA GLU A 174 13.74 -9.33 19.45
C GLU A 174 12.29 -9.01 19.84
N SER A 175 11.98 -7.74 20.11
CA SER A 175 10.60 -7.25 20.35
C SER A 175 9.70 -7.48 19.14
N VAL A 176 10.19 -7.18 17.93
CA VAL A 176 9.48 -7.40 16.66
C VAL A 176 9.27 -8.91 16.43
N LYS A 177 10.30 -9.72 16.65
CA LYS A 177 10.18 -11.18 16.50
C LYS A 177 9.15 -11.76 17.44
N LYS A 178 9.24 -11.44 18.74
CA LYS A 178 8.32 -11.97 19.76
C LYS A 178 6.87 -11.74 19.35
N ILE A 179 6.51 -10.49 19.02
CA ILE A 179 5.16 -10.14 18.56
C ILE A 179 4.78 -10.89 17.28
N THR A 180 5.72 -11.01 16.33
CA THR A 180 5.46 -11.73 15.07
C THR A 180 5.20 -13.21 15.31
N LEU A 181 5.96 -13.86 16.20
CA LEU A 181 5.77 -15.27 16.56
C LEU A 181 4.44 -15.48 17.28
N GLU A 182 4.09 -14.59 18.22
CA GLU A 182 2.76 -14.61 18.89
C GLU A 182 1.61 -14.47 17.88
N ILE A 183 1.77 -13.63 16.85
CA ILE A 183 0.78 -13.51 15.77
C ILE A 183 0.69 -14.83 14.98
N LEU A 184 1.82 -15.43 14.62
CA LEU A 184 1.86 -16.67 13.84
C LEU A 184 1.37 -17.92 14.59
N GLU A 185 1.32 -17.86 15.93
CA GLU A 185 0.76 -18.92 16.79
C GLU A 185 -0.77 -18.83 16.92
N ASP A 186 -1.36 -17.68 16.64
CA ASP A 186 -2.82 -17.48 16.65
C ASP A 186 -3.41 -17.75 15.26
N TYR A 187 -3.87 -18.97 15.03
CA TYR A 187 -4.42 -19.40 13.74
C TYR A 187 -5.64 -18.59 13.29
N THR A 188 -6.49 -18.14 14.21
CA THR A 188 -7.69 -17.35 13.87
C THR A 188 -7.28 -15.98 13.35
N LEU A 189 -6.30 -15.36 14.02
CA LEU A 189 -5.73 -14.11 13.59
C LEU A 189 -4.99 -14.26 12.26
N VAL A 190 -4.19 -15.32 12.09
CA VAL A 190 -3.49 -15.58 10.83
C VAL A 190 -4.47 -15.69 9.66
N GLU A 191 -5.58 -16.40 9.81
CA GLU A 191 -6.61 -16.49 8.76
C GLU A 191 -7.13 -15.11 8.35
N GLN A 192 -7.44 -14.25 9.32
CA GLN A 192 -7.85 -12.87 9.08
C GLN A 192 -6.73 -12.02 8.45
N LEU A 193 -5.47 -12.29 8.74
CA LEU A 193 -4.35 -11.58 8.12
C LEU A 193 -4.10 -12.04 6.68
N LEU A 194 -4.59 -13.21 6.28
CA LEU A 194 -4.26 -13.84 5.01
C LEU A 194 -5.21 -13.59 3.85
N ASP A 195 -6.39 -13.04 4.09
CA ASP A 195 -7.29 -12.66 3.01
C ASP A 195 -7.06 -11.22 2.50
N ASP A 196 -7.89 -10.77 1.57
CA ASP A 196 -7.92 -9.39 1.08
C ASP A 196 -9.01 -8.53 1.77
N ASN A 197 -9.65 -9.05 2.83
CA ASN A 197 -10.59 -8.28 3.60
C ASN A 197 -9.84 -7.28 4.48
N PRO A 198 -10.35 -6.03 4.63
CA PRO A 198 -9.66 -5.02 5.41
C PRO A 198 -9.62 -5.28 6.93
N HIS A 199 -10.54 -6.09 7.45
CA HIS A 199 -10.66 -6.40 8.89
C HIS A 199 -10.61 -5.17 9.80
N PHE A 200 -11.44 -4.16 9.49
CA PHE A 200 -11.44 -2.88 10.22
C PHE A 200 -11.75 -3.02 11.72
N GLU A 201 -12.35 -4.12 12.16
CA GLU A 201 -12.54 -4.47 13.56
C GLU A 201 -11.21 -4.66 14.31
N ILE A 202 -10.17 -5.19 13.67
CA ILE A 202 -8.82 -5.34 14.23
C ILE A 202 -8.11 -3.97 14.25
N PHE A 203 -8.39 -3.16 13.22
CA PHE A 203 -7.75 -1.87 12.94
C PHE A 203 -8.68 -0.67 13.18
N SER A 204 -9.57 -0.79 14.17
CA SER A 204 -10.63 0.19 14.41
C SER A 204 -10.09 1.55 14.85
N GLY A 205 -10.84 2.62 14.56
CA GLY A 205 -10.57 3.98 15.03
C GLY A 205 -9.69 4.84 14.11
N PHE A 206 -8.79 4.23 13.32
CA PHE A 206 -7.99 5.00 12.35
C PHE A 206 -8.74 5.27 11.04
N PHE A 207 -9.44 4.27 10.49
CA PHE A 207 -10.04 4.36 9.16
C PHE A 207 -11.34 5.18 9.10
N ASP A 208 -11.96 5.42 10.25
CA ASP A 208 -13.19 6.21 10.37
C ASP A 208 -12.91 7.73 10.36
N GLN A 209 -11.62 8.12 10.33
CA GLN A 209 -11.20 9.51 10.16
C GLN A 209 -11.76 10.08 8.86
N VAL A 210 -12.40 11.24 8.98
CA VAL A 210 -12.83 12.03 7.84
C VAL A 210 -11.62 12.78 7.30
N ILE A 211 -11.35 12.60 6.01
CA ILE A 211 -10.33 13.36 5.28
C ILE A 211 -11.00 14.37 4.37
N ASP A 212 -10.30 15.46 4.09
CA ASP A 212 -10.80 16.45 3.14
C ASP A 212 -10.84 15.88 1.72
N ILE A 213 -11.68 16.49 0.89
CA ILE A 213 -11.90 16.03 -0.48
C ILE A 213 -10.63 16.10 -1.34
N ASP A 214 -9.74 17.06 -1.10
CA ASP A 214 -8.54 17.22 -1.93
C ASP A 214 -7.53 16.09 -1.61
N THR A 215 -7.35 15.75 -0.33
CA THR A 215 -6.61 14.55 0.10
C THR A 215 -7.23 13.27 -0.45
N PHE A 216 -8.57 13.13 -0.43
CA PHE A 216 -9.24 11.96 -1.01
C PHE A 216 -9.01 11.86 -2.52
N ILE A 217 -9.08 12.98 -3.24
CA ILE A 217 -8.78 13.06 -4.68
C ILE A 217 -7.33 12.61 -4.95
N GLU A 218 -6.36 13.01 -4.13
CA GLU A 218 -4.95 12.59 -4.27
C GLU A 218 -4.80 11.07 -4.17
N PHE A 219 -5.50 10.43 -3.23
CA PHE A 219 -5.55 8.95 -3.14
C PHE A 219 -6.24 8.29 -4.34
N VAL A 220 -7.40 8.82 -4.78
CA VAL A 220 -8.13 8.25 -5.92
C VAL A 220 -7.34 8.39 -7.22
N LYS A 221 -6.57 9.46 -7.41
CA LYS A 221 -5.68 9.62 -8.58
C LYS A 221 -4.71 8.47 -8.75
N ILE A 222 -4.22 7.86 -7.66
CA ILE A 222 -3.36 6.67 -7.72
C ILE A 222 -4.13 5.51 -8.38
N ILE A 223 -5.38 5.28 -7.96
CA ILE A 223 -6.26 4.25 -8.52
C ILE A 223 -6.61 4.56 -9.97
N SER A 224 -6.98 5.81 -10.29
CA SER A 224 -7.28 6.24 -11.66
C SER A 224 -6.07 6.05 -12.58
N LEU A 225 -4.85 6.31 -12.10
CA LEU A 225 -3.62 6.06 -12.84
C LEU A 225 -3.47 4.56 -13.13
N ILE A 226 -3.58 3.69 -12.12
CA ILE A 226 -3.52 2.23 -12.26
C ILE A 226 -4.57 1.72 -13.27
N LEU A 227 -5.81 2.23 -13.20
CA LEU A 227 -6.85 1.85 -14.17
C LEU A 227 -6.55 2.34 -15.58
N GLY A 228 -6.02 3.56 -15.69
CA GLY A 228 -5.61 4.17 -16.96
C GLY A 228 -4.46 3.42 -17.64
N THR A 229 -3.68 2.63 -16.91
CA THR A 229 -2.60 1.82 -17.48
C THR A 229 -3.04 0.46 -18.02
N ARG A 230 -4.22 -0.03 -17.63
CA ARG A 230 -4.74 -1.33 -18.12
C ARG A 230 -4.97 -1.37 -19.63
N SER A 231 -5.22 -0.22 -20.25
CA SER A 231 -5.37 -0.13 -21.70
C SER A 231 -4.99 1.25 -22.21
N ILE A 232 -3.94 1.26 -23.03
CA ILE A 232 -3.49 2.45 -23.76
C ILE A 232 -4.60 3.03 -24.67
N PHE A 233 -5.53 2.20 -25.11
CA PHE A 233 -6.63 2.60 -26.00
C PHE A 233 -7.74 3.34 -25.25
N THR A 234 -7.97 3.01 -23.97
CA THR A 234 -9.07 3.60 -23.16
C THR A 234 -8.58 4.64 -22.15
N ARG A 235 -7.27 4.86 -22.02
CA ARG A 235 -6.70 5.87 -21.12
C ARG A 235 -7.28 7.27 -21.35
N ASN A 236 -7.37 7.69 -22.61
CA ASN A 236 -7.95 8.99 -22.97
C ASN A 236 -9.46 9.05 -22.73
N HIS A 237 -10.15 7.90 -22.83
CA HIS A 237 -11.58 7.80 -22.57
C HIS A 237 -11.91 8.06 -21.09
N LEU A 238 -11.18 7.46 -20.15
CA LEU A 238 -11.35 7.71 -18.71
C LEU A 238 -11.22 9.21 -18.37
N SER A 239 -10.18 9.86 -18.89
CA SER A 239 -9.95 11.30 -18.69
C SER A 239 -11.07 12.15 -19.30
N LEU A 240 -11.54 11.81 -20.50
CA LEU A 240 -12.62 12.53 -21.17
C LEU A 240 -13.94 12.41 -20.41
N VAL A 241 -14.31 11.19 -19.98
CA VAL A 241 -15.53 10.96 -19.21
C VAL A 241 -15.49 11.70 -17.88
N ALA A 242 -14.36 11.65 -17.16
CA ALA A 242 -14.19 12.38 -15.90
C ALA A 242 -14.31 13.90 -16.08
N ARG A 243 -13.69 14.46 -17.12
CA ARG A 243 -13.75 15.91 -17.43
C ARG A 243 -15.15 16.35 -17.84
N THR A 244 -15.84 15.57 -18.66
CA THR A 244 -17.22 15.86 -19.07
C THR A 244 -18.17 15.77 -17.87
N SER A 245 -18.02 14.74 -17.03
CA SER A 245 -18.83 14.57 -15.82
C SER A 245 -18.60 15.71 -14.82
N GLU A 246 -17.34 16.14 -14.64
CA GLU A 246 -17.00 17.33 -13.86
C GLU A 246 -17.70 18.58 -14.42
N ALA A 247 -17.62 18.84 -15.72
CA ALA A 247 -18.21 20.03 -16.33
C ALA A 247 -19.76 20.07 -16.17
N ILE A 248 -20.41 18.92 -16.36
CA ILE A 248 -21.86 18.79 -16.18
C ILE A 248 -22.21 19.02 -14.70
N ALA A 249 -21.55 18.33 -13.78
CA ALA A 249 -21.85 18.45 -12.36
C ALA A 249 -21.54 19.85 -11.80
N ARG A 250 -20.45 20.49 -12.24
CA ARG A 250 -20.14 21.88 -11.88
C ARG A 250 -21.23 22.85 -12.31
N SER A 251 -21.76 22.68 -13.52
CA SER A 251 -22.80 23.57 -14.05
C SER A 251 -24.17 23.34 -13.42
N MET A 252 -24.49 22.10 -13.04
CA MET A 252 -25.81 21.73 -12.52
C MET A 252 -25.92 21.72 -10.99
N LEU A 253 -24.87 21.29 -10.29
CA LEU A 253 -24.89 20.95 -8.86
C LEU A 253 -23.89 21.78 -8.04
N GLY A 254 -22.85 22.31 -8.67
CA GLY A 254 -21.88 23.21 -8.07
C GLY A 254 -20.46 22.64 -8.00
N THR A 255 -19.55 23.43 -7.43
CA THR A 255 -18.09 23.13 -7.46
C THR A 255 -17.73 21.84 -6.74
N LEU A 256 -18.37 21.55 -5.60
CA LEU A 256 -18.07 20.36 -4.82
C LEU A 256 -18.46 19.08 -5.56
N ASP A 257 -19.72 18.98 -6.03
CA ASP A 257 -20.19 17.85 -6.84
C ASP A 257 -19.39 17.68 -8.13
N GLY A 258 -18.99 18.79 -8.74
CA GLY A 258 -18.01 18.81 -9.82
C GLY A 258 -16.71 18.07 -9.51
N LYS A 259 -16.11 18.36 -8.36
CA LYS A 259 -14.89 17.67 -7.90
C LYS A 259 -15.14 16.18 -7.67
N VAL A 260 -16.30 15.81 -7.10
CA VAL A 260 -16.65 14.41 -6.82
C VAL A 260 -16.84 13.62 -8.11
N MET A 261 -17.53 14.18 -9.11
CA MET A 261 -17.79 13.51 -10.39
C MET A 261 -16.56 13.41 -11.31
N LYS A 262 -15.46 14.08 -10.93
CA LYS A 262 -14.16 13.95 -11.58
C LYS A 262 -13.37 12.72 -11.12
N LEU A 263 -13.70 12.18 -9.93
CA LEU A 263 -13.07 10.99 -9.35
C LEU A 263 -13.32 9.75 -10.23
#